data_AF-A0A9W7YSC9-F1
#
_entry.id   AF-A0A9W7YSC9-F1
#
_cell.length_a   1.000
_cell.length_b   1.000
_cell.length_c   1.000
_cell.angle_alpha   90.00
_cell.angle_beta   90.00
_cell.angle_gamma   90.00
#
_symmetry.space_group_name_H-M   'P 1'
#
loop_
_entity.id
_entity.type
_entity.pdbx_description
1 polymer ?
#
loop_
_entity_poly.entity_id
_entity_poly.type
_entity_poly.pdbx_seq_one_letter_code
_entity_poly.pdbx_strand_id
1 'polypeptide(L)'
;MSMRVLSKATPVTRAYIRYATTESATQKAGQAVSNATSAVQSQGLTKTLCSLYKTVTSPLPAKIQAPLNKAVGILQPILYYSEVVYHLGKQVVVRQNFTLPGKADFLAAETQLFKVLEYVKIKDVKSLKDIPLDKWKSGALKTFELSSIFVIGEMIGRGNVIGYKD
;
A
#
# COMPACT_ATOMS: atom_id res chain seq x y z
N MET A 1 22.05 -82.05 1.75
CA MET A 1 22.52 -81.21 2.87
C MET A 1 22.92 -79.85 2.31
N SER A 2 22.35 -78.79 2.90
CA SER A 2 22.37 -77.40 2.45
C SER A 2 23.57 -76.67 3.04
N MET A 3 24.34 -75.92 2.24
CA MET A 3 25.26 -74.90 2.73
C MET A 3 24.91 -73.57 2.07
N ARG A 4 24.24 -72.70 2.85
CA ARG A 4 24.06 -71.28 2.52
C ARG A 4 25.28 -70.52 3.05
N VAL A 5 26.08 -69.96 2.15
CA VAL A 5 27.15 -69.01 2.51
C VAL A 5 26.50 -67.66 2.83
N LEU A 6 26.54 -67.29 4.11
CA LEU A 6 26.14 -65.96 4.59
C LEU A 6 27.22 -64.95 4.21
N SER A 7 26.99 -64.17 3.15
CA SER A 7 27.81 -62.98 2.85
C SER A 7 27.34 -61.81 3.71
N LYS A 8 28.27 -61.29 4.52
CA LYS A 8 28.07 -60.23 5.51
C LYS A 8 28.05 -58.87 4.78
N ALA A 9 26.88 -58.27 4.60
CA ALA A 9 26.75 -56.92 4.05
C ALA A 9 27.35 -55.89 5.03
N THR A 10 28.28 -55.08 4.54
CA THR A 10 28.85 -53.93 5.26
C THR A 10 27.82 -52.80 5.34
N PRO A 11 27.59 -52.17 6.52
CA PRO A 11 26.76 -50.97 6.59
C PRO A 11 27.61 -49.73 6.27
N VAL A 12 27.81 -49.43 4.98
CA VAL A 12 28.39 -48.15 4.54
C VAL A 12 27.33 -47.39 3.74
N THR A 13 26.50 -46.60 4.43
CA THR A 13 25.87 -45.36 3.94
C THR A 13 24.84 -44.86 4.95
N ARG A 14 25.27 -44.16 6.00
CA ARG A 14 24.36 -43.38 6.87
C ARG A 14 24.95 -42.05 7.32
N ALA A 15 25.78 -41.42 6.49
CA ALA A 15 26.37 -40.11 6.81
C ALA A 15 26.20 -39.06 5.69
N TYR A 16 25.88 -39.46 4.45
CA TYR A 16 25.84 -38.51 3.33
C TYR A 16 24.46 -37.87 3.06
N ILE A 17 23.39 -38.38 3.68
CA ILE A 17 22.01 -37.86 3.52
C ILE A 17 21.67 -36.90 4.67
N ARG A 18 22.47 -35.86 4.90
CA ARG A 18 22.08 -34.75 5.81
C ARG A 18 22.41 -33.35 5.30
N TYR A 19 23.20 -33.24 4.22
CA TYR A 19 23.65 -31.93 3.71
C TYR A 19 23.10 -31.56 2.33
N ALA A 20 22.54 -32.51 1.56
CA ALA A 20 22.00 -32.24 0.22
C ALA A 20 20.61 -31.55 0.21
N THR A 21 19.88 -31.55 1.33
CA THR A 21 18.51 -31.01 1.41
C THR A 21 18.44 -29.53 1.78
N THR A 22 19.50 -28.95 2.36
CA THR A 22 19.52 -27.54 2.77
C THR A 22 19.88 -26.59 1.64
N GLU A 23 20.81 -26.94 0.75
CA GLU A 23 21.19 -26.13 -0.42
C GLU A 23 20.07 -26.09 -1.47
N SER A 24 19.43 -27.22 -1.73
CA SER A 24 18.29 -27.35 -2.65
C SER A 24 17.05 -26.58 -2.17
N ALA A 25 16.81 -26.52 -0.86
CA ALA A 25 15.68 -25.81 -0.26
C ALA A 25 15.92 -24.30 -0.19
N THR A 26 17.15 -23.87 0.08
CA THR A 26 17.52 -22.44 0.06
C THR A 26 17.55 -21.88 -1.36
N GLN A 27 18.01 -22.65 -2.36
CA GLN A 27 17.92 -22.26 -3.76
C GLN A 27 16.46 -22.20 -4.27
N LYS A 28 15.59 -23.15 -3.87
CA LYS A 28 14.14 -23.10 -4.14
C LYS A 28 13.45 -21.92 -3.44
N ALA A 29 13.86 -21.57 -2.21
CA ALA A 29 13.36 -20.40 -1.51
C ALA A 29 13.83 -19.10 -2.20
N GLY A 30 15.09 -19.01 -2.62
CA GLY A 30 15.62 -17.89 -3.38
C GLY A 30 14.89 -17.67 -4.71
N GLN A 31 14.66 -18.74 -5.49
CA GLN A 31 13.86 -18.67 -6.72
C GLN A 31 12.38 -18.32 -6.46
N ALA A 32 11.77 -18.81 -5.37
CA ALA A 32 10.40 -18.46 -5.00
C ALA A 32 10.25 -16.99 -4.59
N VAL A 33 11.26 -16.43 -3.92
CA VAL A 33 11.33 -14.99 -3.59
C VAL A 33 11.46 -14.16 -4.87
N SER A 34 12.37 -14.53 -5.78
CA SER A 34 12.55 -13.85 -7.06
C SER A 34 11.29 -13.89 -7.95
N ASN A 35 10.60 -15.05 -8.00
CA ASN A 35 9.36 -15.20 -8.76
C ASN A 35 8.18 -14.45 -8.13
N ALA A 36 8.15 -14.32 -6.80
CA ALA A 36 7.12 -13.56 -6.11
C ALA A 36 7.26 -12.05 -6.35
N THR A 37 8.48 -11.52 -6.52
CA THR A 37 8.70 -10.13 -6.89
C THR A 37 8.08 -9.79 -8.25
N SER A 38 8.18 -10.70 -9.22
CA SER A 38 7.55 -10.57 -10.55
C SER A 38 6.03 -10.79 -10.51
N ALA A 39 5.53 -11.63 -9.60
CA ALA A 39 4.11 -11.89 -9.44
C ALA A 39 3.34 -10.76 -8.70
N VAL A 40 4.03 -9.90 -7.94
CA VAL A 40 3.37 -8.77 -7.23
C VAL A 40 2.68 -7.84 -8.22
N GLN A 41 3.29 -7.62 -9.38
CA GLN A 41 2.75 -6.75 -10.43
C GLN A 41 1.53 -7.36 -11.16
N SER A 42 1.36 -8.69 -11.13
CA SER A 42 0.32 -9.39 -11.92
C SER A 42 -0.80 -10.04 -11.11
N GLN A 43 -0.54 -10.42 -9.85
CA GLN A 43 -1.51 -11.16 -9.01
C GLN A 43 -1.88 -10.44 -7.71
N GLY A 44 -1.24 -9.32 -7.40
CA GLY A 44 -1.48 -8.54 -6.20
C GLY A 44 -0.69 -9.02 -4.98
N LEU A 45 -0.31 -8.05 -4.14
CA LEU A 45 0.60 -8.22 -3.00
C LEU A 45 0.10 -9.28 -2.01
N THR A 46 -1.22 -9.35 -1.87
CA THR A 46 -1.93 -10.26 -0.97
C THR A 46 -1.80 -11.73 -1.39
N LYS A 47 -1.94 -12.01 -2.69
CA LYS A 47 -1.83 -13.38 -3.23
C LYS A 47 -0.38 -13.86 -3.27
N THR A 48 0.55 -12.95 -3.57
CA THR A 48 1.99 -13.25 -3.57
C THR A 48 2.54 -13.51 -2.19
N LEU A 49 2.13 -12.75 -1.16
CA LEU A 49 2.55 -13.00 0.21
C LEU A 49 2.02 -14.35 0.72
N CYS A 50 0.80 -14.71 0.38
CA CYS A 50 0.20 -15.97 0.81
C CYS A 50 0.86 -17.19 0.12
N SER A 51 1.25 -17.07 -1.15
CA SER A 51 1.98 -18.14 -1.88
C SER A 51 3.44 -18.26 -1.43
N LEU A 52 4.13 -17.13 -1.20
CA LEU A 52 5.47 -17.12 -0.59
C LEU A 52 5.43 -17.73 0.79
N TYR A 53 4.46 -17.31 1.61
CA TYR A 53 4.28 -17.82 2.96
C TYR A 53 4.13 -19.34 2.96
N LYS A 54 3.23 -19.90 2.16
CA LYS A 54 3.05 -21.35 2.05
C LYS A 54 4.34 -22.05 1.64
N THR A 55 5.07 -21.50 0.67
CA THR A 55 6.32 -22.11 0.16
C THR A 55 7.45 -22.09 1.20
N VAL A 56 7.62 -20.98 1.92
CA VAL A 56 8.71 -20.79 2.89
C VAL A 56 8.42 -21.46 4.23
N THR A 57 7.13 -21.58 4.61
CA THR A 57 6.75 -22.15 5.92
C THR A 57 6.42 -23.64 5.91
N SER A 58 6.17 -24.23 4.73
CA SER A 58 5.96 -25.68 4.58
C SER A 58 7.03 -26.57 5.25
N PRO A 59 8.33 -26.25 5.21
CA PRO A 59 9.36 -27.07 5.86
C PRO A 59 9.55 -26.81 7.37
N LEU A 60 8.87 -25.82 7.97
CA LEU A 60 9.03 -25.50 9.40
C LEU A 60 8.19 -26.40 10.31
N PRO A 61 8.63 -26.65 11.56
CA PRO A 61 7.85 -27.39 12.54
C PRO A 61 6.57 -26.64 12.94
N ALA A 62 5.49 -27.39 13.22
CA ALA A 62 4.15 -26.88 13.51
C ALA A 62 4.09 -25.82 14.63
N LYS A 63 5.02 -25.87 15.60
CA LYS A 63 5.13 -24.91 16.70
C LYS A 63 5.49 -23.49 16.24
N ILE A 64 6.15 -23.36 15.09
CA ILE A 64 6.53 -22.07 14.49
C ILE A 64 5.51 -21.66 13.41
N GLN A 65 4.92 -22.64 12.70
CA GLN A 65 3.87 -22.38 11.71
C GLN A 65 2.60 -21.78 12.34
N ALA A 66 2.18 -22.26 13.51
CA ALA A 66 0.93 -21.80 14.16
C ALA A 66 0.89 -20.28 14.46
N PRO A 67 1.90 -19.68 15.12
CA PRO A 67 1.90 -18.22 15.35
C PRO A 67 2.06 -17.42 14.04
N LEU A 68 2.84 -17.92 13.09
CA LEU A 68 3.00 -17.26 11.79
C LEU A 68 1.71 -17.28 10.95
N ASN A 69 0.95 -18.38 10.97
CA ASN A 69 -0.35 -18.48 10.30
C ASN A 69 -1.34 -17.46 10.86
N LYS A 70 -1.33 -17.24 12.19
CA LYS A 70 -2.16 -16.21 12.83
C LYS A 70 -1.75 -14.80 12.40
N ALA A 71 -0.45 -14.51 12.35
CA ALA A 71 0.05 -13.21 11.91
C ALA A 71 -0.32 -12.91 10.44
N VAL A 72 -0.13 -13.90 9.55
CA VAL A 72 -0.50 -13.77 8.14
C VAL A 72 -2.01 -13.62 7.98
N GLY A 73 -2.81 -14.36 8.76
CA GLY A 73 -4.27 -14.24 8.75
C GLY A 73 -4.79 -12.86 9.16
N ILE A 74 -4.07 -12.12 10.02
CA ILE A 74 -4.40 -10.74 10.41
C ILE A 74 -3.93 -9.73 9.35
N LEU A 75 -2.74 -9.93 8.77
CA LEU A 75 -2.18 -9.02 7.77
C LEU A 75 -2.89 -9.13 6.42
N GLN A 76 -3.38 -10.32 6.06
CA GLN A 76 -4.04 -10.57 4.79
C GLN A 76 -5.26 -9.67 4.51
N PRO A 77 -6.23 -9.50 5.42
CA PRO A 77 -7.34 -8.58 5.20
C PRO A 77 -6.88 -7.12 5.12
N ILE A 78 -5.90 -6.70 5.95
CA ILE A 78 -5.36 -5.34 5.94
C ILE A 78 -4.74 -5.01 4.57
N LEU A 79 -3.91 -5.92 4.07
CA LEU A 79 -3.26 -5.77 2.77
C LEU A 79 -4.30 -5.74 1.64
N TYR A 80 -5.30 -6.63 1.69
CA TYR A 80 -6.39 -6.65 0.72
C TYR A 80 -7.15 -5.31 0.69
N TYR A 81 -7.55 -4.79 1.85
CA TYR A 81 -8.26 -3.51 1.92
C TYR A 81 -7.40 -2.36 1.43
N SER A 82 -6.10 -2.35 1.74
CA SER A 82 -5.17 -1.33 1.23
C SER A 82 -5.04 -1.39 -0.29
N GLU A 83 -5.01 -2.58 -0.88
CA GLU A 83 -4.95 -2.81 -2.33
C GLU A 83 -6.24 -2.34 -3.02
N VAL A 84 -7.40 -2.66 -2.44
CA VAL A 84 -8.70 -2.17 -2.94
C VAL A 84 -8.76 -0.64 -2.89
N VAL A 85 -8.37 -0.02 -1.77
CA VAL A 85 -8.34 1.44 -1.65
C VAL A 85 -7.39 2.06 -2.68
N TYR A 86 -6.22 1.47 -2.90
CA TYR A 86 -5.27 1.94 -3.91
C TYR A 86 -5.85 1.87 -5.32
N HIS A 87 -6.47 0.75 -5.71
CA HIS A 87 -7.08 0.60 -7.03
C HIS A 87 -8.29 1.52 -7.23
N LEU A 88 -9.14 1.65 -6.22
CA LEU A 88 -10.26 2.59 -6.24
C LEU A 88 -9.75 4.04 -6.34
N GLY A 89 -8.75 4.41 -5.53
CA GLY A 89 -8.14 5.73 -5.58
C GLY A 89 -7.57 6.05 -6.96
N LYS A 90 -6.84 5.11 -7.58
CA LYS A 90 -6.32 5.27 -8.94
C LYS A 90 -7.44 5.47 -9.97
N GLN A 91 -8.52 4.70 -9.88
CA GLN A 91 -9.67 4.87 -10.78
C GLN A 91 -10.34 6.22 -10.59
N VAL A 92 -10.53 6.68 -9.35
CA VAL A 92 -11.12 7.98 -9.05
C VAL A 92 -10.25 9.11 -9.59
N VAL A 93 -8.94 9.08 -9.37
CA VAL A 93 -8.01 10.10 -9.88
C VAL A 93 -8.07 10.21 -11.40
N VAL A 94 -8.07 9.06 -12.10
CA VAL A 94 -8.14 9.03 -13.57
C VAL A 94 -9.51 9.48 -14.08
N ARG A 95 -10.61 9.03 -13.45
CA ARG A 95 -11.98 9.32 -13.90
C ARG A 95 -12.42 10.74 -13.60
N GLN A 96 -11.96 11.31 -12.48
CA GLN A 96 -12.28 12.69 -12.09
C GLN A 96 -11.29 13.70 -12.66
N ASN A 97 -10.34 13.26 -13.49
CA ASN A 97 -9.28 14.10 -14.07
C ASN A 97 -8.64 15.00 -13.00
N PHE A 98 -8.27 14.42 -11.86
CA PHE A 98 -7.45 15.10 -10.86
C PHE A 98 -6.02 15.25 -11.39
N THR A 99 -5.86 16.11 -12.38
CA THR A 99 -4.59 16.55 -12.93
C THR A 99 -4.21 17.88 -12.31
N LEU A 100 -2.91 18.13 -12.18
CA LEU A 100 -2.45 19.46 -11.80
C LEU A 100 -2.96 20.47 -12.83
N PRO A 101 -3.54 21.61 -12.39
CA PRO A 101 -4.09 22.61 -13.29
C PRO A 101 -3.01 23.18 -14.21
N GLY A 102 -3.39 23.45 -15.46
CA GLY A 102 -2.51 24.07 -16.43
C GLY A 102 -2.42 25.59 -16.23
N LYS A 103 -1.52 26.25 -16.97
CA LYS A 103 -1.36 27.72 -16.92
C LYS A 103 -2.65 28.47 -17.27
N ALA A 104 -3.48 27.92 -18.16
CA ALA A 104 -4.76 28.50 -18.54
C ALA A 104 -5.76 28.51 -17.37
N ASP A 105 -5.78 27.43 -16.57
CA ASP A 105 -6.67 27.32 -15.42
C ASP A 105 -6.30 28.30 -14.31
N PHE A 106 -4.99 28.57 -14.13
CA PHE A 106 -4.51 29.60 -13.21
C PHE A 106 -4.97 31.00 -13.61
N LEU A 107 -4.87 31.36 -14.89
CA LEU A 107 -5.38 32.65 -15.39
C LEU A 107 -6.90 32.76 -15.22
N ALA A 108 -7.62 31.67 -15.47
CA ALA A 108 -9.07 31.61 -15.24
C ALA A 108 -9.42 31.79 -13.75
N ALA A 109 -8.68 31.14 -12.84
CA ALA A 109 -8.89 31.28 -11.41
C ALA A 109 -8.55 32.70 -10.90
N GLU A 110 -7.46 33.28 -11.38
CA GLU A 110 -7.02 34.64 -11.05
C GLU A 110 -8.08 35.68 -11.44
N THR A 111 -8.59 35.60 -12.67
CA THR A 111 -9.65 36.51 -13.13
C THR A 111 -10.95 36.36 -12.33
N GLN A 112 -11.29 35.15 -11.89
CA GLN A 112 -12.45 34.93 -11.02
C GLN A 112 -12.23 35.48 -9.61
N LEU A 113 -11.03 35.31 -9.03
CA LEU A 113 -10.68 35.87 -7.73
C LEU A 113 -10.74 37.40 -7.75
N PHE A 114 -10.18 38.04 -8.77
CA PHE A 114 -10.23 39.49 -8.89
C PHE A 114 -11.66 40.02 -9.05
N LYS A 115 -12.51 39.33 -9.83
CA LYS A 115 -13.94 39.70 -9.93
C LYS A 115 -14.67 39.62 -8.59
N VAL A 116 -14.40 38.59 -7.79
CA VAL A 116 -14.99 38.47 -6.44
C VAL A 116 -14.46 39.57 -5.52
N LEU A 117 -13.16 39.84 -5.57
CA LEU A 117 -12.53 40.87 -4.73
C LEU A 117 -13.03 42.27 -5.07
N GLU A 118 -13.24 42.54 -6.35
CA GLU A 118 -13.84 43.78 -6.85
C GLU A 118 -15.30 43.90 -6.41
N TYR A 119 -16.07 42.81 -6.46
CA TYR A 119 -17.46 42.80 -5.97
C TYR A 119 -17.55 43.11 -4.46
N VAL A 120 -16.62 42.58 -3.67
CA VAL A 120 -16.53 42.82 -2.22
C VAL A 120 -16.05 44.25 -1.92
N LYS A 121 -15.19 44.84 -2.76
CA LYS A 121 -14.72 46.23 -2.59
C LYS A 121 -15.75 47.27 -3.02
N ILE A 122 -16.52 47.01 -4.08
CA ILE A 122 -17.31 48.05 -4.77
C ILE A 122 -18.75 48.14 -4.29
N LYS A 123 -19.36 47.09 -3.68
CA LYS A 123 -20.79 47.14 -3.32
C LYS A 123 -21.10 46.56 -1.94
N ASP A 124 -21.61 47.43 -1.07
CA ASP A 124 -22.60 47.18 -0.03
C ASP A 124 -22.48 45.85 0.75
N VAL A 125 -22.03 45.96 1.99
CA VAL A 125 -22.10 44.93 3.05
C VAL A 125 -23.53 44.37 3.25
N LYS A 126 -24.56 45.03 2.70
CA LYS A 126 -25.95 44.56 2.64
C LYS A 126 -26.13 43.34 1.71
N SER A 127 -25.43 43.27 0.58
CA SER A 127 -25.57 42.16 -0.39
C SER A 127 -25.02 40.82 0.12
N LEU A 128 -24.13 40.84 1.13
CA LEU A 128 -23.61 39.63 1.78
C LEU A 128 -24.63 38.95 2.71
N LYS A 129 -25.62 39.71 3.21
CA LYS A 129 -26.68 39.17 4.07
C LYS A 129 -27.80 38.48 3.29
N ASP A 130 -27.95 38.82 2.01
CA ASP A 130 -28.96 38.23 1.11
C ASP A 130 -28.49 36.92 0.46
N ILE A 131 -27.27 36.47 0.78
CA ILE A 131 -26.75 35.21 0.27
C ILE A 131 -27.50 34.06 0.97
N PRO A 132 -28.15 33.15 0.22
CA PRO A 132 -28.87 32.03 0.83
C PRO A 132 -27.91 31.15 1.64
N LEU A 133 -28.39 30.69 2.80
CA LEU A 133 -27.64 29.88 3.78
C LEU A 133 -26.93 28.67 3.14
N ASP A 134 -27.51 28.07 2.11
CA ASP A 134 -26.92 26.91 1.42
C ASP A 134 -25.66 27.26 0.64
N LYS A 135 -25.60 28.46 0.05
CA LYS A 135 -24.41 28.96 -0.65
C LYS A 135 -23.31 29.32 0.34
N TRP A 136 -23.69 29.88 1.50
CA TRP A 136 -22.76 30.14 2.60
C TRP A 136 -22.14 28.85 3.15
N LYS A 137 -22.95 27.81 3.38
CA LYS A 137 -22.46 26.50 3.84
C LYS A 137 -21.52 25.86 2.83
N SER A 138 -21.88 25.87 1.55
CA SER A 138 -21.01 25.33 0.49
C SER A 138 -19.71 26.12 0.36
N GLY A 139 -19.76 27.45 0.47
CA GLY A 139 -18.57 28.30 0.50
C GLY A 139 -17.66 27.97 1.68
N ALA A 140 -18.23 27.89 2.89
CA ALA A 140 -17.51 27.55 4.11
C ALA A 140 -16.83 26.17 4.01
N LEU A 141 -17.55 25.17 3.49
CA LEU A 141 -17.01 23.83 3.31
C LEU A 141 -15.81 23.83 2.35
N LYS A 142 -15.92 24.52 1.20
CA LYS A 142 -14.82 24.65 0.24
C LYS A 142 -13.63 25.42 0.81
N THR A 143 -13.85 26.45 1.61
CA THR A 143 -12.76 27.18 2.27
C THR A 143 -12.06 26.32 3.32
N PHE A 144 -12.81 25.46 4.01
CA PHE A 144 -12.26 24.50 4.96
C PHE A 144 -11.46 23.41 4.25
N GLU A 145 -11.93 22.91 3.11
CA GLU A 145 -11.17 22.00 2.27
C GLU A 145 -9.84 22.64 1.82
N LEU A 146 -9.88 23.89 1.36
CA LEU A 146 -8.68 24.62 0.94
C LEU A 146 -7.68 24.83 2.08
N SER A 147 -8.17 25.22 3.27
CA SER A 147 -7.30 25.38 4.44
C SER A 147 -6.71 24.06 4.91
N SER A 148 -7.45 22.96 4.80
CA SER A 148 -6.94 21.62 5.11
C SER A 148 -5.80 21.21 4.18
N ILE A 149 -5.92 21.48 2.87
CA ILE A 149 -4.85 21.20 1.89
C ILE A 149 -3.60 22.03 2.21
N PHE A 150 -3.78 23.30 2.62
CA PHE A 150 -2.66 24.15 3.05
C PHE A 150 -1.93 23.54 4.26
N VAL A 151 -2.66 23.11 5.29
CA VAL A 151 -2.06 22.49 6.49
C VAL A 151 -1.32 21.19 6.13
N ILE A 152 -1.88 20.36 5.25
CA ILE A 152 -1.21 19.15 4.76
C ILE A 152 0.08 19.52 4.02
N GLY A 153 0.04 20.55 3.17
CA GLY A 153 1.22 21.08 2.49
C GLY A 153 2.29 21.58 3.47
N GLU A 154 1.87 22.24 4.55
CA GLU A 154 2.75 22.70 5.62
C GLU A 154 3.41 21.51 6.35
N MET A 155 2.65 20.47 6.69
CA MET A 155 3.17 19.24 7.31
C MET A 155 4.21 18.56 6.41
N ILE A 156 3.93 18.47 5.10
CA ILE A 156 4.86 17.89 4.11
C ILE A 156 6.11 18.76 3.99
N GLY A 157 5.96 20.08 3.86
CA GLY A 157 7.07 21.02 3.72
C GLY A 157 8.00 21.07 4.94
N ARG A 158 7.44 20.86 6.13
CA ARG A 158 8.19 20.77 7.40
C ARG A 158 8.75 19.38 7.67
N GLY A 159 8.25 18.36 6.96
CA GLY A 159 8.62 16.95 7.18
C GLY A 159 8.21 16.39 8.55
N ASN A 160 7.32 17.09 9.27
CA ASN A 160 6.87 16.76 10.61
C ASN A 160 5.36 16.97 10.74
N VAL A 161 4.69 16.01 11.37
CA VAL A 161 3.23 16.03 11.57
C VAL A 161 2.84 16.90 12.79
N ILE A 162 3.73 17.02 13.77
CA ILE A 162 3.49 17.76 15.01
C ILE A 162 4.69 18.67 15.30
N GLY A 163 4.42 19.95 15.53
CA GLY A 163 5.41 20.91 16.05
C GLY A 163 6.55 21.22 15.09
N TYR A 164 7.29 22.30 15.37
CA TYR A 164 8.55 22.57 14.67
C TYR A 164 9.61 21.66 15.30
N LYS A 165 10.56 21.18 14.49
CA LYS A 165 11.80 20.66 15.06
C LYS A 165 12.51 21.88 15.63
N ASP A 166 12.64 21.92 16.95
CA ASP A 166 13.57 22.83 17.62
C ASP A 166 15.00 22.57 17.11
#